data_AF-A0A3P9LC25-F1
#
_entry.id   AF-A0A3P9LC25-F1
#
_cell.length_a   1.000
_cell.length_b   1.000
_cell.length_c   1.000
_cell.angle_alpha   90.00
_cell.angle_beta   90.00
_cell.angle_gamma   90.00
#
_symmetry.space_group_name_H-M   'P 1'
#
loop_
_entity.id
_entity.type
_entity.pdbx_description
1 polymer ?
#
loop_
_entity_poly.entity_id
_entity_poly.type
_entity_poly.pdbx_seq_one_letter_code
_entity_poly.pdbx_strand_id
1 'polypeptide(L)'
;MWKKKRTELKAEAFTVRASMENAVVEPPAKTDVFQEQAYRPTAFRKHYDRRDLPIALDYGGRPNSIKWQVDIERIDYHHYLPLFFEGLRETAYPYETLACQGVYDMLDHGGQKILPVIPLLVQPIREALNTRNHRVVCTMLKVLQRLVMSADGAGEALVPYYRNILPMFNILKDKRRSVVFAIPGRALKPSTVWDHLRKIRKRHSMISSEVWNWNSIPVYLRTDVD
;
A
#
# COMPACT_ATOMS: atom_id res chain seq x y z
N MET A 1 -60.04 -5.65 -26.74
CA MET A 1 -58.89 -4.85 -27.25
C MET A 1 -57.60 -5.46 -26.72
N TRP A 2 -56.84 -6.19 -27.53
CA TRP A 2 -55.55 -6.77 -27.11
C TRP A 2 -54.46 -5.70 -27.19
N LYS A 3 -53.91 -5.25 -26.05
CA LYS A 3 -52.74 -4.35 -26.04
C LYS A 3 -51.49 -5.18 -26.36
N LYS A 4 -50.95 -4.98 -27.57
CA LYS A 4 -49.65 -5.56 -27.99
C LYS A 4 -48.57 -5.00 -27.05
N LYS A 5 -47.94 -5.85 -26.22
CA LYS A 5 -46.81 -5.43 -25.38
C LYS A 5 -45.70 -4.94 -26.30
N ARG A 6 -45.36 -3.65 -26.19
CA ARG A 6 -44.29 -3.00 -26.96
C ARG A 6 -42.96 -3.63 -26.51
N THR A 7 -42.26 -4.30 -27.42
CA THR A 7 -40.97 -4.93 -27.16
C THR A 7 -39.92 -3.85 -26.91
N GLU A 8 -39.33 -3.88 -25.71
CA GLU A 8 -38.22 -3.02 -25.30
C GLU A 8 -36.95 -3.42 -26.04
N LEU A 9 -36.27 -2.45 -26.64
CA LEU A 9 -35.00 -2.62 -27.33
C LEU A 9 -33.87 -2.27 -26.36
N LYS A 10 -32.96 -3.20 -26.11
CA LYS A 10 -31.75 -2.87 -25.34
C LYS A 10 -30.79 -2.08 -26.21
N ALA A 11 -30.28 -0.96 -25.70
CA ALA A 11 -29.34 -0.11 -26.44
C ALA A 11 -28.12 0.24 -25.58
N GLU A 12 -26.97 0.35 -26.23
CA GLU A 12 -25.76 0.89 -25.62
C GLU A 12 -25.87 2.42 -25.48
N ALA A 13 -25.32 2.97 -24.39
CA ALA A 13 -25.32 4.41 -24.16
C ALA A 13 -24.62 5.17 -25.31
N PHE A 14 -25.05 6.41 -25.56
CA PHE A 14 -24.49 7.29 -26.61
C PHE A 14 -24.60 6.75 -28.04
N THR A 15 -25.55 5.85 -28.31
CA THR A 15 -25.85 5.37 -29.67
C THR A 15 -27.18 5.94 -30.20
N VAL A 16 -27.36 5.98 -31.52
CA VAL A 16 -28.64 6.37 -32.15
C VAL A 16 -29.80 5.47 -31.69
N ARG A 17 -29.51 4.20 -31.38
CA ARG A 17 -30.49 3.26 -30.84
C ARG A 17 -30.95 3.63 -29.43
N ALA A 18 -30.10 4.25 -28.62
CA ALA A 18 -30.47 4.74 -27.29
C ALA A 18 -31.46 5.93 -27.34
N SER A 19 -31.56 6.64 -28.47
CA SER A 19 -32.52 7.73 -28.66
C SER A 19 -33.91 7.29 -29.14
N MET A 20 -34.15 5.99 -29.32
CA MET A 20 -35.45 5.47 -29.76
C MET A 20 -36.45 5.35 -28.60
N GLU A 21 -37.74 5.61 -28.86
CA GLU A 21 -38.79 5.70 -27.83
C GLU A 21 -39.05 4.40 -27.03
N ASN A 22 -38.66 3.26 -27.59
CA ASN A 22 -38.76 1.95 -26.95
C ASN A 22 -37.40 1.38 -26.53
N ALA A 23 -36.34 2.19 -26.51
CA ALA A 23 -35.02 1.77 -26.10
C ALA A 23 -34.80 1.91 -24.59
N VAL A 24 -34.27 0.87 -23.97
CA VAL A 24 -33.79 0.85 -22.59
C VAL A 24 -32.26 0.81 -22.65
N VAL A 25 -31.63 1.89 -22.19
CA VAL A 25 -30.17 2.02 -22.18
C VAL A 25 -29.60 1.13 -21.08
N GLU A 26 -28.69 0.23 -21.43
CA GLU A 26 -28.01 -0.57 -20.42
C GLU A 26 -27.08 0.34 -19.58
N PRO A 27 -27.09 0.19 -18.24
CA PRO A 27 -26.20 0.96 -17.40
C PRO A 27 -24.74 0.64 -17.77
N PRO A 28 -23.81 1.61 -17.61
CA PRO A 28 -22.40 1.35 -17.87
C PRO A 28 -21.92 0.16 -17.03
N ALA A 29 -21.02 -0.63 -17.61
CA ALA A 29 -20.43 -1.77 -16.91
C ALA A 29 -19.89 -1.33 -15.55
N LYS A 30 -20.24 -2.10 -14.50
CA LYS A 30 -19.79 -1.79 -13.13
C LYS A 30 -18.27 -1.75 -13.13
N THR A 31 -17.73 -0.57 -12.84
CA THR A 31 -16.29 -0.39 -12.73
C THR A 31 -15.88 -0.84 -11.33
N ASP A 32 -15.32 -2.04 -11.19
CA ASP A 32 -14.90 -2.64 -9.92
C ASP A 32 -13.60 -2.01 -9.34
N VAL A 33 -13.47 -0.69 -9.50
CA VAL A 33 -12.31 0.12 -9.12
C VAL A 33 -12.04 0.05 -7.62
N PHE A 34 -13.06 -0.24 -6.81
CA PHE A 34 -12.93 -0.35 -5.36
C PHE A 34 -12.93 -1.79 -4.84
N GLN A 35 -13.11 -2.80 -5.69
CA GLN A 35 -13.05 -4.19 -5.23
C GLN A 35 -11.61 -4.61 -4.93
N GLU A 36 -11.44 -5.47 -3.94
CA GLU A 36 -10.15 -6.06 -3.59
C GLU A 36 -9.65 -6.91 -4.77
N GLN A 37 -8.39 -6.72 -5.14
CA GLN A 37 -7.79 -7.44 -6.24
C GLN A 37 -7.08 -8.68 -5.70
N ALA A 38 -7.37 -9.84 -6.29
CA ALA A 38 -6.59 -11.05 -6.04
C ALA A 38 -5.13 -10.81 -6.41
N TYR A 39 -4.22 -11.13 -5.50
CA TYR A 39 -2.78 -11.03 -5.73
C TYR A 39 -2.17 -12.42 -5.97
N ARG A 40 -1.07 -12.45 -6.73
CA ARG A 40 -0.31 -13.68 -6.99
C ARG A 40 0.48 -14.07 -5.73
N PRO A 41 0.74 -15.37 -5.48
CA PRO A 41 1.62 -15.79 -4.39
C PRO A 41 2.97 -15.07 -4.46
N THR A 42 3.39 -14.46 -3.36
CA THR A 42 4.61 -13.65 -3.32
C THR A 42 5.87 -14.50 -3.43
N ALA A 43 6.98 -13.92 -3.92
CA ALA A 43 8.27 -14.56 -3.84
C ALA A 43 8.66 -14.82 -2.37
N PHE A 44 8.31 -13.90 -1.46
CA PHE A 44 8.52 -14.04 -0.02
C PHE A 44 7.99 -15.38 0.52
N ARG A 45 6.75 -15.73 0.17
CA ARG A 45 6.14 -17.00 0.56
C ARG A 45 6.92 -18.21 0.05
N LYS A 46 7.37 -18.18 -1.21
CA LYS A 46 8.19 -19.26 -1.79
C LYS A 46 9.53 -19.42 -1.08
N HIS A 47 10.20 -18.32 -0.73
CA HIS A 47 11.46 -18.34 0.01
C HIS A 47 11.27 -18.85 1.44
N TYR A 48 10.14 -18.50 2.09
CA TYR A 48 9.79 -19.06 3.40
C TYR A 48 9.57 -20.57 3.34
N ASP A 49 8.76 -21.04 2.37
CA ASP A 49 8.43 -22.47 2.22
C ASP A 49 9.69 -23.31 1.93
N ARG A 50 10.68 -22.73 1.23
CA ARG A 50 12.00 -23.33 0.98
C ARG A 50 12.96 -23.25 2.17
N ARG A 51 12.65 -22.45 3.19
CA ARG A 51 13.50 -22.13 4.35
C ARG A 51 14.79 -21.38 3.96
N ASP A 52 14.71 -20.55 2.92
CA ASP A 52 15.83 -19.73 2.42
C ASP A 52 15.89 -18.34 3.07
N LEU A 53 14.95 -18.01 3.97
CA LEU A 53 14.92 -16.70 4.62
C LEU A 53 15.84 -16.66 5.86
N PRO A 54 16.59 -15.55 6.08
CA PRO A 54 17.48 -15.39 7.22
C PRO A 54 16.74 -15.08 8.54
N ILE A 55 15.48 -15.49 8.65
CA ILE A 55 14.61 -15.26 9.80
C ILE A 55 13.81 -16.51 10.16
N ALA A 56 13.51 -16.66 11.43
CA ALA A 56 12.63 -17.69 11.96
C ALA A 56 11.65 -17.10 12.96
N LEU A 57 10.52 -17.78 13.18
CA LEU A 57 9.64 -17.47 14.29
C LEU A 57 10.33 -17.81 15.61
N ASP A 58 10.28 -16.89 16.55
CA ASP A 58 10.74 -17.12 17.92
C ASP A 58 9.56 -17.55 18.78
N TYR A 59 9.58 -18.81 19.20
CA TYR A 59 8.57 -19.40 20.07
C TYR A 59 8.94 -19.30 21.57
N GLY A 60 10.14 -18.84 21.90
CA GLY A 60 10.69 -18.85 23.26
C GLY A 60 10.47 -17.57 24.06
N GLY A 61 9.95 -16.52 23.44
CA GLY A 61 9.84 -15.18 24.04
C GLY A 61 8.43 -14.60 23.97
N ARG A 62 8.26 -13.57 23.13
CA ARG A 62 6.99 -12.85 22.97
C ARG A 62 6.19 -13.43 21.80
N PRO A 63 4.84 -13.41 21.85
CA PRO A 63 4.03 -13.78 20.69
C PRO A 63 4.38 -12.86 19.52
N ASN A 64 4.51 -13.45 18.31
CA ASN A 64 4.88 -12.76 17.08
C ASN A 64 6.30 -12.15 17.06
N SER A 65 7.22 -12.67 17.89
CA SER A 65 8.64 -12.36 17.83
C SER A 65 9.31 -13.11 16.67
N ILE A 66 10.30 -12.48 16.05
CA ILE A 66 11.14 -13.10 15.02
C ILE A 66 12.59 -13.12 15.50
N LYS A 67 13.34 -14.14 15.08
CA LYS A 67 14.77 -14.26 15.33
C LYS A 67 15.51 -14.26 14.00
N TRP A 68 16.48 -13.37 13.88
CA TRP A 68 17.41 -13.37 12.76
C TRP A 68 18.45 -14.47 12.93
N GLN A 69 18.69 -15.22 11.85
CA GLN A 69 19.73 -16.25 11.81
C GLN A 69 21.12 -15.66 11.53
N VAL A 70 21.15 -14.49 10.91
CA VAL A 70 22.35 -13.74 10.54
C VAL A 70 22.20 -12.31 11.05
N ASP A 71 23.29 -11.70 11.50
CA ASP A 71 23.28 -10.30 11.94
C ASP A 71 22.74 -9.38 10.84
N ILE A 72 21.76 -8.53 11.18
CA ILE A 72 21.06 -7.65 10.23
C ILE A 72 22.05 -6.76 9.44
N GLU A 73 23.14 -6.36 10.08
CA GLU A 73 24.18 -5.55 9.46
C GLU A 73 24.92 -6.27 8.34
N ARG A 74 24.96 -7.61 8.32
CA ARG A 74 25.68 -8.41 7.32
C ARG A 74 24.80 -8.86 6.15
N ILE A 75 23.50 -8.59 6.22
CA ILE A 75 22.51 -9.00 5.22
C ILE A 75 22.67 -8.15 3.95
N ASP A 76 22.45 -8.78 2.79
CA ASP A 76 22.38 -8.06 1.51
C ASP A 76 21.01 -7.38 1.35
N TYR A 77 21.00 -6.06 1.50
CA TYR A 77 19.79 -5.24 1.39
C TYR A 77 19.22 -5.22 -0.03
N HIS A 78 20.02 -5.42 -1.08
CA HIS A 78 19.52 -5.44 -2.47
C HIS A 78 18.64 -6.66 -2.73
N HIS A 79 18.98 -7.79 -2.12
CA HIS A 79 18.21 -9.02 -2.26
C HIS A 79 17.04 -9.08 -1.28
N TYR A 80 17.32 -8.89 0.01
CA TYR A 80 16.34 -9.19 1.05
C TYR A 80 15.32 -8.07 1.28
N LEU A 81 15.71 -6.79 1.24
CA LEU A 81 14.75 -5.72 1.56
C LEU A 81 13.58 -5.67 0.54
N PRO A 82 13.79 -5.76 -0.79
CA PRO A 82 12.69 -5.86 -1.73
C PRO A 82 11.84 -7.11 -1.53
N LEU A 83 12.46 -8.26 -1.23
CA LEU A 83 11.76 -9.53 -0.95
C LEU A 83 10.83 -9.40 0.27
N PHE A 84 11.31 -8.75 1.33
CA PHE A 84 10.54 -8.46 2.53
C PHE A 84 9.40 -7.46 2.28
N PHE A 85 9.64 -6.41 1.49
CA PHE A 85 8.60 -5.47 1.06
C PHE A 85 7.52 -6.16 0.21
N GLU A 86 7.89 -7.12 -0.62
CA GLU A 86 6.93 -7.92 -1.39
C GLU A 86 6.02 -8.75 -0.49
N GLY A 87 6.58 -9.29 0.61
CA GLY A 87 5.87 -10.07 1.63
C GLY A 87 4.82 -9.28 2.42
N LEU A 88 4.85 -7.94 2.40
CA LEU A 88 3.84 -7.09 3.06
C LEU A 88 2.42 -7.25 2.47
N ARG A 89 2.31 -7.91 1.32
CA ARG A 89 1.03 -8.28 0.70
C ARG A 89 0.39 -9.52 1.34
N GLU A 90 1.18 -10.35 2.02
CA GLU A 90 0.68 -11.55 2.67
C GLU A 90 -0.15 -11.19 3.90
N THR A 91 -1.33 -11.80 4.01
CA THR A 91 -2.27 -11.60 5.14
C THR A 91 -2.45 -12.85 5.99
N ALA A 92 -1.80 -13.96 5.60
CA ALA A 92 -1.85 -15.22 6.29
C ALA A 92 -0.72 -15.33 7.32
N TYR A 93 -1.04 -15.88 8.49
CA TYR A 93 -0.03 -16.32 9.45
C TYR A 93 0.67 -17.58 8.92
N PRO A 94 2.02 -17.71 9.03
CA PRO A 94 2.97 -16.82 9.72
C PRO A 94 3.62 -15.73 8.86
N TYR A 95 3.35 -15.72 7.55
CA TYR A 95 4.04 -14.87 6.57
C TYR A 95 3.92 -13.38 6.87
N GLU A 96 2.72 -12.91 7.22
CA GLU A 96 2.48 -11.49 7.53
C GLU A 96 3.39 -10.99 8.66
N THR A 97 3.48 -11.76 9.76
CA THR A 97 4.28 -11.40 10.94
C THR A 97 5.76 -11.32 10.58
N LEU A 98 6.26 -12.32 9.86
CA LEU A 98 7.66 -12.41 9.44
C LEU A 98 8.03 -11.27 8.49
N ALA A 99 7.18 -10.99 7.51
CA ALA A 99 7.42 -9.90 6.56
C ALA A 99 7.37 -8.54 7.27
N CYS A 100 6.36 -8.27 8.08
CA CYS A 100 6.22 -6.99 8.77
C CYS A 100 7.38 -6.74 9.73
N GLN A 101 7.67 -7.67 10.65
CA GLN A 101 8.76 -7.48 11.61
C GLN A 101 10.11 -7.42 10.90
N GLY A 102 10.35 -8.28 9.90
CA GLY A 102 11.58 -8.27 9.13
C GLY A 102 11.85 -6.92 8.44
N VAL A 103 10.83 -6.32 7.83
CA VAL A 103 10.96 -4.97 7.26
C VAL A 103 11.27 -3.93 8.33
N TYR A 104 10.58 -3.95 9.48
CA TYR A 104 10.84 -3.00 10.56
C TYR A 104 12.28 -3.10 11.07
N ASP A 105 12.77 -4.32 11.33
CA ASP A 105 14.12 -4.56 11.82
C ASP A 105 15.19 -4.12 10.82
N MET A 106 15.00 -4.42 9.51
CA MET A 106 15.92 -3.98 8.46
C MET A 106 15.91 -2.46 8.28
N LEU A 107 14.75 -1.82 8.38
CA LEU A 107 14.66 -0.36 8.29
C LEU A 107 15.27 0.33 9.52
N ASP A 108 15.24 -0.31 10.69
CA ASP A 108 15.79 0.26 11.93
C ASP A 108 17.31 0.16 11.99
N HIS A 109 17.90 -0.89 11.40
CA HIS A 109 19.34 -1.16 11.46
C HIS A 109 20.06 -0.97 10.12
N GLY A 110 19.34 -0.62 9.04
CA GLY A 110 19.91 -0.55 7.69
C GLY A 110 20.70 0.71 7.37
N GLY A 111 20.35 1.84 7.99
CA GLY A 111 21.02 3.14 7.79
C GLY A 111 21.25 3.46 6.30
N GLN A 112 22.50 3.75 5.93
CA GLN A 112 22.88 4.15 4.57
C GLN A 112 22.71 3.05 3.50
N LYS A 113 22.54 1.77 3.90
CA LYS A 113 22.31 0.65 2.96
C LYS A 113 20.92 0.68 2.32
N ILE A 114 20.00 1.47 2.87
CA ILE A 114 18.61 1.57 2.41
C ILE A 114 18.51 2.41 1.13
N LEU A 115 19.26 3.51 1.05
CA LEU A 115 19.24 4.46 -0.08
C LEU A 115 19.38 3.79 -1.47
N PRO A 116 20.40 2.96 -1.73
CA PRO A 116 20.57 2.35 -3.06
C PRO A 116 19.44 1.38 -3.42
N VAL A 117 18.66 0.92 -2.45
CA VAL A 117 17.59 -0.07 -2.64
C VAL A 117 16.24 0.60 -2.91
N ILE A 118 16.06 1.88 -2.61
CA ILE A 118 14.80 2.61 -2.80
C ILE A 118 14.16 2.40 -4.20
N PRO A 119 14.91 2.46 -5.32
CA PRO A 119 14.35 2.21 -6.65
C PRO A 119 13.68 0.82 -6.78
N LEU A 120 14.25 -0.18 -6.12
CA LEU A 120 13.75 -1.56 -6.14
C LEU A 120 12.46 -1.72 -5.30
N LEU A 121 12.25 -0.85 -4.31
CA LEU A 121 11.05 -0.91 -3.44
C LEU A 121 9.80 -0.34 -4.13
N VAL A 122 9.96 0.47 -5.17
CA VAL A 122 8.85 1.14 -5.86
C VAL A 122 7.84 0.15 -6.43
N GLN A 123 8.34 -0.94 -7.02
CA GLN A 123 7.49 -2.00 -7.56
C GLN A 123 6.65 -2.69 -6.47
N PRO A 124 7.22 -3.28 -5.40
CA PRO A 124 6.43 -3.93 -4.36
C PRO A 124 5.50 -2.96 -3.63
N ILE A 125 5.89 -1.69 -3.44
CA ILE A 125 5.00 -0.64 -2.89
C ILE A 125 3.76 -0.48 -3.77
N ARG A 126 3.95 -0.29 -5.08
CA ARG A 126 2.85 -0.11 -6.03
C ARG A 126 1.95 -1.33 -6.06
N GLU A 127 2.52 -2.53 -6.10
CA GLU A 127 1.76 -3.78 -6.13
C GLU A 127 0.96 -4.00 -4.84
N ALA A 128 1.51 -3.66 -3.67
CA ALA A 128 0.78 -3.74 -2.40
C ALA A 128 -0.40 -2.76 -2.34
N LEU A 129 -0.21 -1.52 -2.81
CA LEU A 129 -1.29 -0.54 -2.88
C LEU A 129 -2.38 -0.94 -3.89
N ASN A 130 -2.00 -1.62 -4.98
CA ASN A 130 -2.92 -2.15 -5.99
C ASN A 130 -3.84 -3.27 -5.49
N THR A 131 -3.46 -4.00 -4.43
CA THR A 131 -4.35 -5.02 -3.83
C THR A 131 -5.70 -4.44 -3.41
N ARG A 132 -5.74 -3.13 -3.08
CA ARG A 132 -6.91 -2.44 -2.49
C ARG A 132 -7.44 -3.11 -1.22
N ASN A 133 -6.67 -4.04 -0.64
CA ASN A 133 -6.92 -4.60 0.66
C ASN A 133 -6.53 -3.55 1.70
N HIS A 134 -7.50 -3.17 2.51
CA HIS A 134 -7.34 -2.10 3.49
C HIS A 134 -6.23 -2.37 4.52
N ARG A 135 -6.07 -3.64 4.95
CA ARG A 135 -5.04 -4.05 5.90
C ARG A 135 -3.64 -3.90 5.29
N VAL A 136 -3.44 -4.44 4.08
CA VAL A 136 -2.17 -4.36 3.34
C VAL A 136 -1.78 -2.91 3.07
N VAL A 137 -2.72 -2.08 2.61
CA VAL A 137 -2.50 -0.66 2.35
C VAL A 137 -2.05 0.09 3.61
N CYS A 138 -2.74 -0.12 4.74
CA CYS A 138 -2.39 0.53 6.00
C CYS A 138 -1.01 0.10 6.51
N THR A 139 -0.66 -1.19 6.38
CA THR A 139 0.66 -1.69 6.73
C THR A 139 1.74 -1.09 5.83
N MET A 140 1.53 -1.10 4.51
CA MET A 140 2.48 -0.53 3.54
C MET A 140 2.72 0.96 3.81
N LEU A 141 1.67 1.72 4.14
CA LEU A 141 1.80 3.13 4.51
C LEU A 141 2.61 3.36 5.79
N LYS A 142 2.42 2.52 6.82
CA LYS A 142 3.22 2.58 8.05
C LYS A 142 4.69 2.22 7.81
N VAL A 143 4.94 1.27 6.92
CA VAL A 143 6.29 0.91 6.49
C VAL A 143 6.92 2.04 5.69
N LEU A 144 6.20 2.67 4.75
CA LEU A 144 6.66 3.83 3.99
C LEU A 144 7.05 5.00 4.92
N GLN A 145 6.28 5.23 5.98
CA GLN A 145 6.67 6.19 7.01
C GLN A 145 7.99 5.84 7.68
N ARG A 146 8.16 4.57 8.03
CA ARG A 146 9.39 4.12 8.66
C ARG A 146 10.57 4.29 7.71
N LEU A 147 10.42 3.88 6.45
CA LEU A 147 11.43 4.02 5.39
C LEU A 147 11.96 5.45 5.27
N VAL A 148 11.08 6.44 5.21
CA VAL A 148 11.46 7.87 5.12
C VAL A 148 12.13 8.37 6.41
N MET A 149 11.88 7.73 7.55
CA MET A 149 12.50 8.04 8.84
C MET A 149 13.78 7.24 9.13
N SER A 150 14.13 6.28 8.28
CA SER A 150 15.19 5.31 8.55
C SER A 150 16.56 5.70 8.00
N ALA A 151 16.63 6.57 6.99
CA ALA A 151 17.89 7.05 6.43
C ALA A 151 17.78 8.51 5.98
N ASP A 152 18.86 9.27 6.21
CA ASP A 152 18.99 10.63 5.73
C ASP A 152 18.97 10.64 4.19
N GLY A 153 18.19 11.55 3.60
CA GLY A 153 18.00 11.59 2.14
C GLY A 153 17.04 10.54 1.56
N ALA A 154 16.48 9.62 2.37
CA ALA A 154 15.52 8.62 1.87
C ALA A 154 14.25 9.28 1.29
N GLY A 155 13.80 10.38 1.89
CA GLY A 155 12.67 11.17 1.40
C GLY A 155 12.93 11.77 0.01
N GLU A 156 14.12 12.32 -0.21
CA GLU A 156 14.55 12.91 -1.48
C GLU A 156 14.70 11.84 -2.58
N ALA A 157 15.29 10.69 -2.24
CA ALA A 157 15.42 9.56 -3.15
C ALA A 157 14.07 8.98 -3.61
N LEU A 158 13.00 9.18 -2.84
CA LEU A 158 11.64 8.74 -3.17
C LEU A 158 10.91 9.66 -4.15
N VAL A 159 11.34 10.92 -4.29
CA VAL A 159 10.66 11.94 -5.11
C VAL A 159 10.40 11.51 -6.56
N PRO A 160 11.37 10.92 -7.29
CA PRO A 160 11.16 10.55 -8.69
C PRO A 160 10.01 9.54 -8.88
N TYR A 161 9.69 8.78 -7.82
CA TYR A 161 8.76 7.66 -7.87
C TYR A 161 7.35 8.01 -7.40
N TYR A 162 7.11 9.23 -6.91
CA TYR A 162 5.79 9.65 -6.43
C TYR A 162 4.70 9.54 -7.50
N ARG A 163 5.01 9.78 -8.77
CA ARG A 163 4.04 9.60 -9.88
C ARG A 163 3.47 8.18 -9.95
N ASN A 164 4.23 7.18 -9.51
CA ASN A 164 3.82 5.78 -9.54
C ASN A 164 3.01 5.37 -8.30
N ILE A 165 3.15 6.11 -7.19
CA ILE A 165 2.57 5.76 -5.89
C ILE A 165 1.31 6.60 -5.61
N LEU A 166 1.34 7.90 -5.91
CA LEU A 166 0.27 8.86 -5.59
C LEU A 166 -1.11 8.53 -6.20
N PRO A 167 -1.24 8.02 -7.44
CA PRO A 167 -2.55 7.69 -8.00
C PRO A 167 -3.35 6.70 -7.13
N MET A 168 -2.66 5.80 -6.42
CA MET A 168 -3.31 4.83 -5.55
C MET A 168 -3.87 5.45 -4.28
N PHE A 169 -3.22 6.49 -3.74
CA PHE A 169 -3.76 7.22 -2.59
C PHE A 169 -5.02 8.00 -2.94
N ASN A 170 -5.15 8.47 -4.19
CA ASN A 170 -6.37 9.13 -4.65
C ASN A 170 -7.57 8.17 -4.68
N ILE A 171 -7.37 6.93 -5.16
CA ILE A 171 -8.44 5.90 -5.18
C ILE A 171 -8.84 5.49 -3.76
N LEU A 172 -7.88 5.43 -2.84
CA LEU A 172 -8.12 5.00 -1.46
C LEU A 172 -8.72 6.10 -0.57
N LYS A 173 -8.84 7.34 -1.08
CA LYS A 173 -9.28 8.52 -0.31
C LYS A 173 -10.71 8.46 0.20
N ASP A 174 -11.61 7.90 -0.59
CA ASP A 174 -13.04 7.91 -0.28
C ASP A 174 -13.46 6.79 0.68
N LYS A 175 -12.55 5.85 0.98
CA LYS A 175 -12.79 4.79 1.97
C LYS A 175 -12.35 5.22 3.37
N ARG A 176 -13.24 5.87 4.12
CA ARG A 176 -13.08 6.04 5.59
C ARG A 176 -13.40 4.74 6.31
N ARG A 177 -12.43 3.81 6.38
CA ARG A 177 -12.45 2.70 7.35
C ARG A 177 -11.25 2.86 8.29
N SER A 178 -11.50 2.64 9.58
CA SER A 178 -10.47 2.63 10.62
C SER A 178 -9.84 1.24 10.69
N VAL A 179 -8.50 1.15 10.71
CA VAL A 179 -7.80 -0.11 11.03
C VAL A 179 -7.15 0.04 12.39
N VAL A 180 -7.49 -0.89 13.30
CA VAL A 180 -6.66 -1.17 14.48
C VAL A 180 -5.65 -2.23 14.06
N PHE A 181 -4.39 -1.85 13.91
CA PHE A 181 -3.29 -2.81 13.78
C PHE A 181 -2.74 -3.05 15.18
N ALA A 182 -3.01 -4.22 15.74
CA ALA A 182 -2.46 -4.63 17.03
C ALA A 182 -1.05 -5.20 16.83
N ILE A 183 -0.01 -4.40 17.09
CA ILE A 183 1.29 -4.95 17.50
C ILE A 183 1.14 -5.25 19.01
N PRO A 184 1.32 -6.50 19.47
CA PRO A 184 1.16 -6.81 20.89
C PRO A 184 2.12 -5.95 21.73
N GLY A 185 1.58 -5.18 22.67
CA GLY A 185 2.37 -4.35 23.60
C GLY A 185 2.39 -2.83 23.36
N ARG A 186 1.75 -2.30 22.30
CA ARG A 186 1.48 -0.86 22.17
C ARG A 186 -0.01 -0.61 21.93
N ALA A 187 -0.66 0.05 22.88
CA ALA A 187 -1.99 0.61 22.66
C ALA A 187 -1.91 1.69 21.57
N LEU A 188 -2.39 1.36 20.37
CA LEU A 188 -2.42 2.29 19.23
C LEU A 188 -3.87 2.63 18.92
N LYS A 189 -4.18 3.92 19.03
CA LYS A 189 -5.47 4.52 18.66
C LYS A 189 -5.81 4.17 17.19
N PRO A 190 -7.09 3.99 16.83
CA PRO A 190 -7.49 3.81 15.44
C PRO A 190 -6.95 4.97 14.61
N SER A 191 -5.95 4.69 13.77
CA SER A 191 -5.34 5.68 12.90
C SER A 191 -5.79 5.43 11.47
N THR A 192 -6.35 6.46 10.86
CA THR A 192 -6.72 6.41 9.45
C THR A 192 -5.45 6.56 8.62
N VAL A 193 -5.47 6.04 7.38
CA VAL A 193 -4.47 6.36 6.33
C VAL A 193 -4.13 7.86 6.31
N TRP A 194 -5.15 8.70 6.51
CA TRP A 194 -5.03 10.16 6.58
C TRP A 194 -4.24 10.70 7.78
N ASP A 195 -4.34 10.07 8.96
CA ASP A 195 -3.57 10.49 10.13
C ASP A 195 -2.08 10.21 9.92
N HIS A 196 -1.79 9.13 9.19
CA HIS A 196 -0.45 8.77 8.78
C HIS A 196 0.09 9.78 7.75
N LEU A 197 -0.64 10.05 6.66
CA LEU A 197 -0.23 11.04 5.66
C LEU A 197 -0.05 12.45 6.26
N ARG A 198 -0.90 12.88 7.19
CA ARG A 198 -0.76 14.17 7.91
C ARG A 198 0.51 14.25 8.77
N LYS A 199 0.89 13.14 9.44
CA LYS A 199 2.16 13.09 10.19
C LYS A 199 3.39 13.19 9.29
N ILE A 200 3.34 12.59 8.10
CA ILE A 200 4.40 12.74 7.09
C ILE A 200 4.50 14.22 6.68
N ARG A 201 3.37 14.87 6.35
CA ARG A 201 3.29 16.29 5.95
C ARG A 201 3.90 17.23 7.00
N LYS A 202 3.50 17.10 8.27
CA LYS A 202 3.89 18.02 9.35
C LYS A 202 5.39 17.98 9.67
N ARG A 203 6.05 16.84 9.44
CA ARG A 203 7.48 16.68 9.75
C ARG A 203 8.37 16.99 8.55
N HIS A 204 7.90 16.77 7.32
CA HIS A 204 8.61 17.20 6.11
C HIS A 204 8.67 18.73 5.96
N SER A 205 7.67 19.47 6.46
CA SER A 205 7.74 20.94 6.46
C SER A 205 8.84 21.52 7.37
N MET A 206 9.53 20.69 8.17
CA MET A 206 10.73 21.09 8.93
C MET A 206 12.05 20.79 8.19
N ILE A 207 12.06 20.04 7.09
CA ILE A 207 13.30 19.52 6.47
C ILE A 207 13.54 20.05 5.05
N SER A 208 12.52 20.33 4.25
CA SER A 208 12.65 21.15 3.02
C SER A 208 11.27 21.36 2.38
N SER A 209 10.96 22.58 1.96
CA SER A 209 9.70 22.97 1.33
C SER A 209 9.54 22.52 -0.12
N GLU A 210 10.57 21.94 -0.75
CA GLU A 210 10.63 21.77 -2.21
C GLU A 210 10.46 20.32 -2.71
N VAL A 211 10.49 19.34 -1.80
CA VAL A 211 10.52 17.90 -2.12
C VAL A 211 9.15 17.35 -2.57
N TRP A 212 8.08 18.10 -2.30
CA TRP A 212 6.73 17.81 -2.76
C TRP A 212 6.22 19.00 -3.56
N ASN A 213 6.20 18.91 -4.89
CA ASN A 213 5.41 19.85 -5.67
C ASN A 213 3.91 19.51 -5.51
N TRP A 214 3.35 19.92 -4.36
CA TRP A 214 1.93 19.81 -4.00
C TRP A 214 1.02 20.50 -5.02
N ASN A 215 1.58 21.23 -6.01
CA ASN A 215 0.83 21.75 -7.13
C ASN A 215 0.26 20.66 -8.06
N SER A 216 0.82 19.45 -8.05
CA SER A 216 0.27 18.28 -8.76
C SER A 216 -0.81 17.53 -7.98
N ILE A 217 -1.03 17.92 -6.72
CA ILE A 217 -2.04 17.32 -5.83
C ILE A 217 -3.31 18.20 -5.91
N PRO A 218 -4.49 17.60 -6.12
CA PRO A 218 -5.73 18.34 -6.30
C PRO A 218 -5.98 19.37 -5.18
N VAL A 219 -6.49 20.54 -5.58
CA VAL A 219 -6.59 21.77 -4.74
C VAL A 219 -7.29 21.53 -3.39
N TYR A 220 -8.22 20.60 -3.31
CA TYR A 220 -8.96 20.23 -2.07
C TYR A 220 -8.16 19.42 -1.04
N LEU A 221 -6.87 19.16 -1.28
CA LEU A 221 -5.91 18.67 -0.27
C LEU A 221 -5.02 19.79 0.29
N ARG A 222 -5.11 21.01 -0.28
CA ARG A 222 -4.44 22.22 0.22
C ARG A 222 -5.35 23.00 1.17
N THR A 223 -6.66 22.96 0.95
CA THR A 223 -7.66 23.66 1.74
C THR A 223 -8.18 22.76 2.85
N ASP A 224 -7.46 22.76 3.97
CA ASP A 224 -7.96 22.50 5.34
C ASP A 224 -6.83 22.97 6.27
N VAL A 225 -6.47 24.24 6.08
CA VAL A 225 -5.69 25.03 7.03
C VAL A 225 -6.68 26.06 7.54
N ASP A 226 -7.43 25.63 8.55
CA ASP A 226 -7.89 26.43 9.69
C ASP A 226 -7.95 25.46 10.90
#